data_AF-A0A0A9DJF3-F1
#
_entry.id   AF-A0A0A9DJF3-F1
#
_cell.length_a   1.000
_cell.length_b   1.000
_cell.length_c   1.000
_cell.angle_alpha   90.00
_cell.angle_beta   90.00
_cell.angle_gamma   90.00
#
_symmetry.space_group_name_H-M   'P 1'
#
loop_
_entity.id
_entity.type
_entity.pdbx_description
1 polymer ?
#
loop_
_entity_poly.entity_id
_entity_poly.type
_entity_poly.pdbx_seq_one_letter_code
_entity_poly.pdbx_strand_id
1 'polypeptide(L)' 'MEFVVPPADPSTFFPISVGFSASNTFSDLKVSGILPLKEGNPPKFSQRARLLTANYQIV' A
#
# COMPACT_ATOMS: atom_id res chain seq x y z
N MET A 1 11.34 -15.51 -5.39
CA MET A 1 12.71 -14.96 -5.29
C MET A 1 13.54 -16.03 -4.62
N GLU A 2 14.68 -16.39 -5.19
CA GLU A 2 15.58 -17.41 -4.64
C GLU A 2 16.98 -16.79 -4.54
N PHE A 3 17.65 -17.03 -3.40
CA PHE A 3 19.01 -16.57 -3.15
C PHE A 3 19.70 -17.52 -2.16
N VAL A 4 21.02 -17.51 -2.16
CA VAL A 4 21.84 -18.35 -1.24
C VAL A 4 22.31 -17.49 -0.08
N VAL A 5 22.28 -18.06 1.13
CA VAL A 5 22.77 -17.44 2.36
C VAL A 5 23.97 -18.22 2.91
N PRO A 6 24.87 -17.58 3.66
CA PRO A 6 25.91 -18.29 4.40
C PRO A 6 25.32 -19.34 5.36
N PRO A 7 26.09 -20.38 5.72
CA PRO A 7 25.67 -21.33 6.75
C PRO A 7 25.35 -20.61 8.06
N ALA A 8 24.11 -20.72 8.52
CA ALA A 8 23.64 -20.16 9.78
C ALA A 8 22.49 -21.02 10.31
N ASP A 9 22.15 -20.84 11.59
CA ASP A 9 20.93 -21.42 12.12
C ASP A 9 19.69 -20.79 11.45
N PRO A 10 18.74 -21.57 10.92
CA PRO A 10 17.61 -21.03 10.17
C PRO A 10 16.74 -20.03 10.94
N SER A 11 16.69 -20.11 12.28
CA SER A 11 15.88 -19.19 13.08
C SER A 11 16.37 -17.74 13.00
N THR A 12 17.66 -17.55 12.69
CA THR A 12 18.28 -16.22 12.60
C THR A 12 17.79 -15.39 11.41
N PHE A 13 17.12 -16.01 10.44
CA PHE A 13 16.56 -15.32 9.28
C PHE A 13 15.18 -14.71 9.54
N PHE A 14 14.58 -14.98 10.71
CA PHE A 14 13.24 -14.51 11.05
C PHE A 14 13.29 -13.44 12.16
N PRO A 15 12.39 -12.44 12.12
CA PRO A 15 11.33 -12.26 11.12
C PRO A 15 11.82 -11.61 9.81
N ILE A 16 11.26 -12.06 8.69
CA ILE A 16 11.50 -11.43 7.38
C ILE A 16 10.50 -10.30 7.19
N SER A 17 10.98 -9.07 7.04
CA SER A 17 10.13 -7.91 6.76
C SER A 17 9.88 -7.76 5.25
N VAL A 18 8.62 -7.65 4.86
CA VAL A 18 8.22 -7.49 3.45
C VAL A 18 7.76 -6.05 3.22
N GLY A 19 8.27 -5.40 2.18
CA GLY A 19 7.85 -4.06 1.78
C GLY A 19 7.28 -4.05 0.36
N PHE A 20 6.10 -3.44 0.18
CA PHE A 20 5.46 -3.23 -1.11
C PHE A 20 4.65 -1.94 -1.12
N SER A 21 4.32 -1.46 -2.32
CA SER A 21 3.33 -0.40 -2.50
C SER A 21 2.59 -0.57 -3.82
N ALA A 22 1.37 -0.05 -3.88
CA ALA A 22 0.56 -0.07 -5.09
C ALA A 22 -0.22 1.24 -5.22
N SER A 23 -0.62 1.58 -6.45
CA SER A 23 -1.50 2.72 -6.72
C SER A 23 -2.99 2.39 -6.51
N ASN A 24 -3.31 1.10 -6.39
CA ASN A 24 -4.65 0.61 -6.06
C ASN A 24 -4.68 0.16 -4.60
N THR A 25 -5.78 0.41 -3.91
CA THR A 25 -5.98 0.01 -2.51
C THR A 25 -6.77 -1.30 -2.43
N PHE A 26 -6.65 -2.02 -1.31
CA PHE A 26 -7.40 -3.27 -1.08
C PHE A 26 -8.92 -3.06 -1.06
N SER A 27 -9.37 -1.93 -0.50
CA SER A 27 -10.79 -1.61 -0.35
C SER A 27 -11.45 -1.04 -1.60
N ASP A 28 -10.69 -0.81 -2.68
CA ASP A 28 -11.15 -0.15 -3.92
C ASP A 28 -11.95 1.15 -3.67
N LEU A 29 -11.62 1.87 -2.60
CA LEU A 29 -12.32 3.09 -2.22
C LEU A 29 -12.06 4.20 -3.25
N LYS A 30 -13.14 4.71 -3.84
CA LYS A 30 -13.12 5.70 -4.92
C LYS A 30 -13.93 6.93 -4.54
N VAL A 31 -13.43 8.11 -4.90
CA VAL A 31 -14.22 9.35 -4.89
C VAL A 31 -15.09 9.36 -6.13
N SER A 32 -16.40 9.24 -5.96
CA SER A 32 -17.37 9.21 -7.06
C SER A 32 -17.72 10.60 -7.61
N GLY A 33 -17.50 11.66 -6.82
CA GLY A 33 -17.73 13.03 -7.26
C GLY A 33 -17.39 14.05 -6.17
N ILE A 34 -17.10 15.28 -6.60
CA ILE A 34 -16.94 16.44 -5.72
C ILE A 34 -18.11 17.39 -5.97
N LEU A 35 -18.89 17.66 -4.93
CA LEU A 35 -20.07 18.51 -5.02
C LEU A 35 -19.82 19.86 -4.34
N PRO A 36 -20.25 20.97 -4.95
CA PRO A 36 -20.18 22.28 -4.31
C PRO A 36 -21.23 22.39 -3.20
N LEU A 37 -20.90 23.13 -2.12
CA LEU A 37 -21.80 23.32 -0.97
C LEU A 37 -22.95 24.30 -1.26
N LYS A 38 -22.80 25.14 -2.28
CA LYS A 38 -23.79 26.08 -2.80
C LYS A 38 -23.91 25.86 -4.31
N GLU A 39 -24.88 26.49 -4.96
CA GLU A 39 -25.01 26.42 -6.42
C GLU A 39 -23.70 26.81 -7.12
N GLY A 40 -23.34 26.06 -8.16
CA GLY A 40 -22.12 26.27 -8.94
C GLY A 40 -21.63 25.00 -9.63
N ASN A 41 -20.53 25.14 -10.36
CA ASN A 41 -19.90 24.02 -11.05
C ASN A 41 -19.10 23.14 -10.06
N PRO A 42 -19.03 21.82 -10.26
CA PRO A 42 -18.13 20.94 -9.53
C PRO A 42 -16.67 21.46 -9.58
N PRO A 43 -15.97 21.53 -8.44
CA PRO A 43 -14.56 21.87 -8.39
C PRO A 43 -13.71 20.89 -9.21
N LYS A 44 -12.60 21.39 -9.79
CA LYS A 44 -11.57 20.51 -10.36
C LYS A 44 -10.96 19.66 -9.25
N PHE A 45 -10.79 18.38 -9.51
CA PHE A 45 -10.29 17.42 -8.55
C PHE A 45 -9.26 16.49 -9.18
N SER A 46 -8.26 16.10 -8.39
CA SER A 46 -7.27 15.08 -8.72
C SER A 46 -7.00 14.25 -7.47
N GLN A 47 -6.86 12.94 -7.63
CA GLN A 47 -6.60 12.01 -6.54
C GLN A 47 -5.37 11.16 -6.84
N ARG A 48 -4.63 10.85 -5.78
CA ARG A 48 -3.63 9.79 -5.78
C ARG A 48 -3.94 8.81 -4.65
N ALA A 49 -4.29 7.58 -5.00
CA ALA A 49 -4.42 6.49 -4.04
C ALA A 49 -3.07 5.77 -3.87
N ARG A 50 -2.81 5.24 -2.67
CA ARG A 50 -1.62 4.44 -2.40
C ARG A 50 -1.90 3.40 -1.33
N LEU A 51 -1.57 2.15 -1.63
CA LEU A 51 -1.40 1.08 -0.65
C LEU A 51 0.07 1.08 -0.21
N LEU A 52 0.30 1.06 1.10
CA LEU A 52 1.62 1.00 1.70
C LEU A 52 1.66 -0.16 2.68
N THR A 53 2.75 -0.92 2.66
CA THR A 53 2.99 -1.92 3.69
C THR A 53 3.35 -1.25 5.01
N ALA A 54 2.70 -1.70 6.08
CA ALA A 54 3.08 -1.39 7.45
C ALA A 54 3.99 -2.52 7.99
N ASN A 55 3.67 -3.08 9.14
CA ASN A 55 4.39 -4.22 9.70
C ASN A 55 3.89 -5.53 9.07
N TYR A 56 4.44 -5.89 7.90
CA TYR A 56 4.19 -7.18 7.26
C TYR A 56 5.44 -8.06 7.41
N GLN A 57 5.31 -9.12 8.21
CA GLN A 57 6.43 -9.97 8.60
C GLN A 57 6.09 -11.45 8.41
N ILE A 58 7.10 -12.23 8.03
CA ILE A 58 7.09 -13.69 8.11
C ILE A 58 7.83 -14.03 9.41
N VAL A 59 7.18 -14.78 10.31
CA VAL A 59 7.71 -15.20 11.62
C VAL A 59 8.02 -16.68 11.65
#